data_AF-A0A8D8VQJ8-F1
#
_entry.id   AF-A0A8D8VQJ8-F1
#
_cell.length_a   1.000
_cell.length_b   1.000
_cell.length_c   1.000
_cell.angle_alpha   90.00
_cell.angle_beta   90.00
_cell.angle_gamma   90.00
#
_symmetry.space_group_name_H-M   'P 1'
#
loop_
_entity.id
_entity.type
_entity.pdbx_description
1 polymer ?
#
loop_
_entity_poly.entity_id
_entity_poly.type
_entity_poly.pdbx_seq_one_letter_code
_entity_poly.pdbx_strand_id
1 'polypeptide(L)'
;MNLFKIRTHNLQSLIMINDLNHYATYKSIKVLELLHDFFLGLPLLLFPMFSPLLGMVLFFLVLSFRTDLFLFLLFPSFRVVLSSRSFPLLEFIVFFIVPIFTSLILDIRKLIILAAIFLVLSFGTV
;
A
#
# COMPACT_ATOMS: atom_id res chain seq x y z
N MET A 1 22.59 -30.71 -41.16
CA MET A 1 22.30 -31.17 -39.78
C MET A 1 22.65 -30.15 -38.68
N ASN A 2 23.52 -29.15 -38.90
CA ASN A 2 23.99 -28.25 -37.82
C ASN A 2 23.06 -27.06 -37.47
N LEU A 3 22.23 -26.58 -38.40
CA LEU A 3 21.34 -25.43 -38.16
C LEU A 3 20.14 -25.75 -37.24
N PHE A 4 19.69 -27.01 -37.21
CA PHE A 4 18.61 -27.45 -36.31
C PHE A 4 19.05 -27.55 -34.85
N LYS A 5 20.32 -27.92 -34.59
CA LYS A 5 20.88 -27.99 -33.24
C LYS A 5 20.95 -26.60 -32.58
N ILE A 6 21.27 -25.56 -33.34
CA ILE A 6 21.40 -24.19 -32.82
C ILE A 6 20.03 -23.62 -32.41
N ARG A 7 18.95 -23.91 -33.16
CA ARG A 7 17.59 -23.47 -32.78
C ARG A 7 17.08 -24.13 -31.50
N THR A 8 17.41 -25.40 -31.25
CA THR A 8 16.96 -26.10 -30.04
C THR A 8 17.64 -25.58 -28.76
N HIS A 9 18.91 -25.16 -28.83
CA HIS A 9 19.60 -24.57 -27.67
C HIS A 9 19.05 -23.20 -27.29
N ASN A 10 18.70 -22.35 -28.27
CA ASN A 10 18.10 -21.04 -28.01
C ASN A 10 16.69 -21.12 -27.43
N LEU A 11 15.89 -22.11 -27.86
CA LEU A 11 14.55 -22.34 -27.30
C LEU A 11 14.63 -22.84 -25.85
N GLN A 12 15.57 -23.73 -25.53
CA GLN A 12 15.77 -24.25 -24.18
C GLN A 12 16.28 -23.17 -23.21
N SER A 13 17.17 -22.28 -23.64
CA SER A 13 17.61 -21.14 -22.82
C SER A 13 16.50 -20.13 -22.58
N LEU A 14 15.62 -19.89 -23.56
CA LEU A 14 14.45 -19.01 -23.40
C LEU A 14 13.45 -19.57 -22.38
N ILE A 15 13.20 -20.88 -22.39
CA ILE A 15 12.33 -21.55 -21.42
C ILE A 15 12.94 -21.47 -20.02
N MET A 16 14.25 -21.73 -19.87
CA MET A 16 14.95 -21.66 -18.59
C MET A 16 14.94 -20.25 -17.98
N ILE A 17 15.05 -19.19 -18.79
CA ILE A 17 14.93 -17.80 -18.32
C ILE A 17 13.50 -17.50 -17.86
N ASN A 18 12.49 -18.01 -18.57
CA ASN A 18 11.09 -17.79 -18.21
C ASN A 18 10.71 -18.51 -16.90
N ASP A 19 11.21 -19.73 -16.70
CA ASP A 19 11.02 -20.48 -15.45
C ASP A 19 11.71 -19.80 -14.26
N LEU A 20 12.92 -19.26 -14.46
CA LEU A 20 13.63 -18.48 -13.44
C LEU A 20 12.88 -17.20 -13.06
N ASN A 21 12.35 -16.47 -14.05
CA ASN A 21 11.53 -15.29 -13.79
C ASN A 21 10.22 -15.65 -13.08
N HIS A 22 9.57 -16.74 -13.49
CA HIS A 22 8.34 -17.17 -12.85
C HIS A 22 8.59 -17.57 -11.38
N TYR A 23 9.68 -18.29 -11.11
CA TYR A 23 10.09 -18.66 -9.76
C TYR A 23 10.46 -17.43 -8.90
N ALA A 24 11.21 -16.48 -9.47
CA ALA A 24 11.56 -15.24 -8.80
C ALA A 24 10.31 -14.41 -8.43
N THR A 25 9.36 -14.32 -9.36
CA THR A 25 8.10 -13.59 -9.15
C THR A 25 7.23 -14.27 -8.08
N TYR A 26 7.12 -15.60 -8.10
CA TYR A 26 6.39 -16.34 -7.07
C TYR A 26 7.03 -16.16 -5.68
N LYS A 27 8.37 -16.23 -5.61
CA LYS A 27 9.11 -16.01 -4.37
C LYS A 27 8.94 -14.59 -3.84
N SER A 28 8.94 -13.57 -4.71
CA SER A 28 8.72 -12.18 -4.29
C SER A 28 7.31 -11.96 -3.75
N ILE A 29 6.29 -12.54 -4.40
CA ILE A 29 4.90 -12.47 -3.94
C ILE A 29 4.76 -13.09 -2.54
N LYS A 30 5.36 -14.27 -2.33
CA LYS A 30 5.31 -14.96 -1.03
C LYS A 30 6.05 -14.22 0.08
N VAL A 31 7.16 -13.55 -0.23
CA VAL A 31 7.88 -12.69 0.73
C VAL A 31 7.05 -11.46 1.07
N LEU A 32 6.35 -10.88 0.10
CA LEU A 32 5.49 -9.72 0.32
C LEU A 32 4.27 -10.07 1.19
N GLU A 33 3.66 -11.23 0.95
CA GLU A 33 2.58 -11.78 1.78
C GLU A 33 3.05 -12.01 3.23
N LEU A 34 4.22 -12.62 3.42
CA LEU A 34 4.80 -12.85 4.75
C LEU A 34 5.11 -11.54 5.49
N LEU A 35 5.62 -10.52 4.77
CA LEU A 35 5.85 -9.18 5.33
C LEU A 35 4.53 -8.53 5.74
N HIS A 36 3.52 -8.58 4.88
CA HIS A 36 2.19 -8.04 5.16
C HIS A 36 1.58 -8.66 6.43
N ASP A 37 1.66 -9.98 6.55
CA ASP A 37 1.16 -10.72 7.71
C ASP A 37 1.96 -10.41 8.98
N PHE A 38 3.28 -10.22 8.86
CA PHE A 38 4.12 -9.77 9.97
C PHE A 38 3.72 -8.37 10.47
N PHE A 39 3.49 -7.42 9.57
CA PHE A 39 3.06 -6.06 9.95
C PHE A 39 1.65 -6.01 10.54
N LEU A 40 0.80 -6.99 10.25
CA LEU A 40 -0.53 -7.15 10.84
C LEU A 40 -0.49 -7.88 12.20
N GLY A 41 0.38 -8.88 12.33
CA GLY A 41 0.53 -9.68 13.54
C GLY A 41 1.28 -8.95 14.66
N LEU A 42 2.28 -8.13 14.33
CA LEU A 42 3.09 -7.42 15.34
C LEU A 42 2.27 -6.46 16.22
N PRO A 43 1.37 -5.61 15.70
CA PRO A 43 0.49 -4.79 16.54
C PRO A 43 -0.48 -5.63 17.38
N LEU A 44 -0.97 -6.75 16.83
CA LEU A 44 -1.90 -7.65 17.52
C LEU A 44 -1.23 -8.34 18.73
N LEU A 45 0.04 -8.70 18.59
CA LEU A 45 0.87 -9.30 19.65
C LEU A 45 1.31 -8.28 20.71
N LEU A 46 1.43 -7.01 20.35
CA LEU A 46 1.76 -5.92 21.28
C LEU A 46 0.52 -5.39 22.02
N PHE A 47 -0.69 -5.62 21.49
CA PHE A 47 -1.96 -5.21 22.09
C PHE A 47 -2.16 -5.62 23.57
N PRO A 48 -1.80 -6.84 24.02
CA PRO A 48 -1.91 -7.22 25.44
C PRO A 48 -0.77 -6.70 26.34
N MET A 49 0.35 -6.24 25.78
CA MET A 49 1.50 -5.75 26.56
C MET A 49 1.44 -4.26 26.90
N PHE A 50 0.60 -3.51 26.18
CA PHE A 50 0.34 -2.09 26.43
C PHE A 50 -1.07 -1.93 27.02
N SER A 51 -1.36 -0.80 27.70
CA SER A 51 -2.75 -0.54 28.09
C SER A 51 -3.63 -0.60 26.84
N PRO A 52 -4.86 -1.15 26.92
CA PRO A 52 -5.76 -1.25 25.76
C PRO A 52 -5.89 0.08 24.99
N LEU A 53 -5.80 1.19 25.72
CA LEU A 53 -5.80 2.54 25.21
C LEU A 53 -4.58 2.85 24.30
N LEU A 54 -3.37 2.51 24.73
CA LEU A 54 -2.14 2.70 23.93
C LEU A 54 -2.14 1.78 22.70
N GLY A 55 -2.66 0.55 22.84
CA GLY A 55 -2.88 -0.37 21.72
C GLY A 55 -3.85 0.19 20.67
N MET A 56 -4.96 0.80 21.11
CA MET A 56 -5.89 1.47 20.20
C MET A 56 -5.22 2.65 19.49
N VAL A 57 -4.44 3.48 20.18
CA VAL A 57 -3.75 4.61 19.53
C VAL A 57 -2.73 4.15 18.51
N LEU A 58 -1.89 3.16 18.82
CA LEU A 58 -0.94 2.61 17.86
C LEU A 58 -1.66 1.98 16.66
N PHE A 59 -2.77 1.27 16.89
CA PHE A 59 -3.60 0.72 15.82
C PHE A 59 -4.19 1.81 14.92
N PHE A 60 -4.77 2.88 15.48
CA PHE A 60 -5.27 4.02 14.71
C PHE A 60 -4.16 4.74 13.94
N LEU A 61 -2.96 4.84 14.52
CA LEU A 61 -1.80 5.48 13.89
C LEU A 61 -1.29 4.66 12.70
N VAL A 62 -1.25 3.33 12.82
CA VAL A 62 -0.90 2.43 11.71
C VAL A 62 -1.98 2.45 10.61
N LEU A 63 -3.27 2.39 10.98
CA LEU A 63 -4.39 2.47 10.04
C LEU A 63 -4.39 3.80 9.28
N SER A 64 -4.08 4.89 9.99
CA SER A 64 -3.91 6.23 9.45
C SER A 64 -2.76 6.29 8.43
N PHE A 65 -1.59 5.73 8.72
CA PHE A 65 -0.47 5.70 7.77
C PHE A 65 -0.79 4.90 6.50
N ARG A 66 -1.48 3.76 6.63
CA ARG A 66 -1.84 2.91 5.47
C ARG A 66 -2.81 3.61 4.51
N THR A 67 -3.76 4.38 5.05
CA THR A 67 -4.78 5.08 4.24
C THR A 67 -4.20 6.23 3.42
N ASP A 68 -3.15 6.90 3.89
CA ASP A 68 -2.42 7.90 3.11
C ASP A 68 -1.71 7.34 1.91
N LEU A 69 -0.95 6.26 2.14
CA LEU A 69 -0.20 5.61 1.08
C LEU A 69 -1.16 5.14 -0.01
N PHE A 70 -2.31 4.63 0.38
CA PHE A 70 -3.37 4.21 -0.52
C PHE A 70 -3.95 5.39 -1.33
N LEU A 71 -4.31 6.50 -0.69
CA LEU A 71 -4.80 7.71 -1.37
C LEU A 71 -3.75 8.30 -2.33
N PHE A 72 -2.48 8.33 -1.92
CA PHE A 72 -1.37 8.81 -2.72
C PHE A 72 -1.10 7.95 -3.96
N LEU A 73 -1.29 6.63 -3.86
CA LEU A 73 -1.12 5.69 -4.99
C LEU A 73 -2.33 5.65 -5.92
N LEU A 74 -3.55 5.75 -5.38
CA LEU A 74 -4.77 5.73 -6.17
C LEU A 74 -4.95 6.98 -7.02
N PHE A 75 -4.63 8.16 -6.48
CA PHE A 75 -4.87 9.41 -7.16
C PHE A 75 -4.20 9.53 -8.56
N PRO A 76 -2.88 9.29 -8.71
CA PRO A 76 -2.24 9.31 -10.02
C PRO A 76 -2.80 8.21 -10.94
N SER A 77 -3.18 7.06 -10.39
CA SER A 77 -3.77 5.95 -11.15
C SER A 77 -5.12 6.33 -11.77
N PHE A 78 -6.00 6.96 -10.99
CA PHE A 78 -7.29 7.47 -11.49
C PHE A 78 -7.11 8.55 -12.56
N ARG A 79 -6.13 9.45 -12.38
CA ARG A 79 -5.82 10.49 -13.36
C ARG A 79 -5.39 9.90 -14.71
N VAL A 80 -4.51 8.90 -14.70
CA VAL A 80 -4.05 8.21 -15.92
C VAL A 80 -5.22 7.54 -16.64
N VAL A 81 -6.09 6.84 -15.90
CA VAL A 81 -7.28 6.19 -16.47
C VAL A 81 -8.23 7.21 -17.09
N LEU A 82 -8.49 8.33 -16.44
CA LEU A 82 -9.37 9.38 -16.97
C LEU A 82 -8.82 10.07 -18.21
N SER A 83 -7.50 10.32 -18.24
CA SER A 83 -6.83 10.94 -19.40
C SER A 83 -6.93 10.08 -20.67
N SER A 84 -7.07 8.76 -20.53
CA SER A 84 -7.20 7.83 -21.66
C SER A 84 -8.59 7.83 -22.32
N ARG A 85 -9.63 8.36 -21.66
CA ARG A 85 -11.03 8.23 -22.11
C ARG A 85 -11.65 9.47 -22.75
N SER A 86 -10.86 10.49 -23.12
CA SER A 86 -11.35 11.66 -23.88
C SER A 86 -12.49 12.45 -23.20
N PHE A 87 -12.55 12.47 -21.86
CA PHE A 87 -13.53 13.28 -21.10
C PHE A 87 -12.82 14.48 -20.44
N PRO A 88 -12.44 15.53 -21.20
CA PRO A 88 -11.61 16.63 -20.69
C PRO A 88 -12.29 17.41 -19.56
N LEU A 89 -13.63 17.49 -19.55
CA LEU A 89 -14.39 18.11 -18.47
C LEU A 89 -14.27 17.32 -17.16
N LEU A 90 -14.37 16.00 -17.22
CA LEU A 90 -14.26 15.14 -16.04
C LEU A 90 -12.83 15.13 -15.50
N GLU A 91 -11.83 15.12 -16.37
CA GLU A 91 -10.42 15.24 -15.97
C GLU A 91 -10.15 16.57 -15.24
N PHE A 92 -10.69 17.68 -15.75
CA PHE A 92 -10.59 18.98 -15.08
C PHE A 92 -11.22 18.94 -13.69
N ILE A 93 -12.47 18.46 -13.58
CA ILE A 93 -13.18 18.38 -12.29
C ILE A 93 -12.39 17.52 -11.28
N VAL A 94 -11.90 16.35 -11.71
CA VAL A 94 -11.13 15.44 -10.85
C VAL A 94 -9.78 16.05 -10.44
N PHE A 95 -9.14 16.81 -11.33
CA PHE A 95 -7.88 17.49 -11.05
C PHE A 95 -8.01 18.54 -9.94
N PHE A 96 -9.12 19.28 -9.86
CA PHE A 96 -9.35 20.26 -8.79
C PHE A 96 -9.93 19.63 -7.52
N ILE A 97 -10.92 18.76 -7.67
CA ILE A 97 -11.67 18.23 -6.53
C ILE A 97 -10.81 17.28 -5.70
N VAL A 98 -10.08 16.36 -6.34
CA VAL A 98 -9.41 15.31 -5.57
C VAL A 98 -8.27 15.82 -4.69
N PRO A 99 -7.39 16.76 -5.11
CA PRO A 99 -6.41 17.35 -4.19
C PRO A 99 -7.07 18.04 -2.99
N ILE A 100 -8.21 18.71 -3.18
CA ILE A 100 -8.96 19.35 -2.10
C ILE A 100 -9.47 18.31 -1.09
N PHE A 101 -10.13 17.26 -1.58
CA PHE A 101 -10.61 16.18 -0.71
C PHE A 101 -9.46 15.44 -0.03
N THR A 102 -8.35 15.22 -0.74
CA THR A 102 -7.16 14.58 -0.18
C THR A 102 -6.59 15.43 0.95
N SER A 103 -6.43 16.75 0.75
CA SER A 103 -5.97 17.66 1.80
C SER A 103 -6.92 17.69 3.00
N LEU A 104 -8.23 17.74 2.75
CA LEU A 104 -9.24 17.73 3.81
C LEU A 104 -9.19 16.45 4.66
N ILE A 105 -9.07 15.29 4.00
CA ILE A 105 -8.93 13.99 4.67
C ILE A 105 -7.63 13.96 5.50
N LEU A 106 -6.53 14.48 4.96
CA LEU A 106 -5.26 14.59 5.69
C LEU A 106 -5.40 15.45 6.94
N ASP A 107 -6.10 16.58 6.86
CA ASP A 107 -6.26 17.51 7.98
C ASP A 107 -7.20 16.97 9.06
N ILE A 108 -8.34 16.36 8.69
CA ILE A 108 -9.24 15.69 9.65
C ILE A 108 -8.49 14.58 10.40
N ARG A 109 -7.66 13.82 9.71
CA ARG A 109 -6.91 12.71 10.30
C ARG A 109 -5.81 13.18 11.25
N LYS A 110 -5.15 14.31 10.96
CA LYS A 110 -4.23 14.96 11.93
C LYS A 110 -4.98 15.36 13.22
N LEU A 111 -6.20 15.88 13.11
CA LEU A 111 -7.02 16.22 14.27
C LEU A 111 -7.43 14.98 15.09
N ILE A 112 -7.79 13.87 14.42
CA ILE A 112 -8.11 12.61 15.09
C ILE A 112 -6.89 12.06 15.86
N ILE A 113 -5.70 12.06 15.26
CA ILE A 113 -4.48 11.61 15.94
C ILE A 113 -4.18 12.51 17.15
N LEU A 114 -4.29 13.82 17.00
CA LEU A 114 -4.08 14.76 18.10
C LEU A 114 -5.08 14.53 19.25
N ALA A 115 -6.36 14.33 18.93
CA ALA A 115 -7.39 14.02 19.91
C ALA A 115 -7.12 12.68 20.61
N ALA A 116 -6.65 11.66 19.88
CA ALA A 116 -6.28 10.37 20.46
C ALA A 116 -5.08 10.47 21.41
N ILE A 117 -4.06 11.25 21.05
CA ILE A 117 -2.91 11.53 21.94
C ILE A 117 -3.40 12.26 23.19
N PHE A 118 -4.21 13.29 23.04
CA PHE A 118 -4.75 14.05 24.17
C PHE A 118 -5.60 13.16 25.10
N LEU A 119 -6.43 12.28 24.52
CA LEU A 119 -7.21 11.29 25.25
C LEU A 119 -6.31 10.35 26.05
N VAL A 120 -5.25 9.79 25.44
CA VAL A 120 -4.30 8.92 26.14
C VAL A 120 -3.60 9.63 27.29
N LEU A 121 -3.16 10.86 27.07
CA LEU A 121 -2.52 11.66 28.12
C LEU A 121 -3.49 11.91 29.29
N SER A 122 -4.77 12.19 29.01
CA SER A 122 -5.78 12.45 30.05
C SER A 122 -6.11 11.22 30.91
N PHE A 123 -6.06 10.01 30.34
CA PHE A 123 -6.27 8.77 31.11
C PHE A 123 -5.00 8.30 31.81
N GLY A 124 -3.81 8.58 31.26
CA GLY A 124 -2.53 8.26 31.89
C GLY A 124 -2.20 9.13 33.11
N THR A 125 -2.93 10.24 33.30
CA THR A 125 -2.84 11.10 34.49
C THR A 125 -3.76 10.69 35.65
N VAL A 126 -4.60 9.66 35.48
CA VAL A 126 -5.48 9.07 36.52
C VAL A 126 -4.82 7.83 37.11
#